data_AF-A0A356K8Q3-F1
#
_entry.id   AF-A0A356K8Q3-F1
#
_cell.length_a   1.000
_cell.length_b   1.000
_cell.length_c   1.000
_cell.angle_alpha   90.00
_cell.angle_beta   90.00
_cell.angle_gamma   90.00
#
_symmetry.space_group_name_H-M   'P 1'
#
loop_
_entity.id
_entity.type
_entity.pdbx_description
1 polymer ?
#
loop_
_entity_poly.entity_id
_entity_poly.type
_entity_poly.pdbx_seq_one_letter_code
_entity_poly.pdbx_strand_id
1 'polypeptide(L)'
;MAVFFVGWPGHSLEHNTASTELMDLLGNLSTYRAEFEQVTRDLGGDLIERQVGRVVFSRIAGLRWQIDEPFSQVMVAKRGGLYILDLDLEQLTVANLRDLPDSAFALLLMDASLESL
;
A
#
# COMPACT_ATOMS: atom_id res chain seq x y z
N MET A 1 -60.30 6.71 7.47
CA MET A 1 -59.52 5.52 7.07
C MET A 1 -58.08 5.97 6.87
N ALA A 2 -57.15 5.31 7.55
CA ALA A 2 -55.77 5.72 7.73
C ALA A 2 -54.90 5.45 6.50
N VAL A 3 -53.85 6.27 6.32
CA VAL A 3 -52.54 5.74 5.91
C VAL A 3 -51.48 6.51 6.70
N PHE A 4 -50.92 5.85 7.71
CA PHE A 4 -49.68 6.28 8.37
C PHE A 4 -48.52 5.62 7.65
N PHE A 5 -47.63 6.41 7.05
CA PHE A 5 -46.31 5.93 6.66
C PHE A 5 -45.41 6.02 7.89
N VAL A 6 -45.20 4.89 8.58
CA VAL A 6 -44.07 4.75 9.49
C VAL A 6 -42.84 4.61 8.61
N GLY A 7 -42.08 5.71 8.46
CA GLY A 7 -40.73 5.66 7.93
C GLY A 7 -39.89 4.83 8.88
N TRP A 8 -39.58 3.59 8.48
CA TRP A 8 -38.52 2.82 9.12
C TRP A 8 -37.20 3.49 8.75
N PRO A 9 -36.38 3.98 9.69
CA PRO A 9 -34.99 4.24 9.39
C PRO A 9 -34.34 2.87 9.28
N GLY A 10 -34.36 2.29 8.09
CA GLY A 10 -33.34 1.33 7.70
C GLY A 10 -32.03 2.09 7.66
N HIS A 11 -31.36 2.25 8.80
CA HIS A 11 -29.93 2.48 8.80
C HIS A 11 -29.32 1.22 8.20
N SER A 12 -29.10 1.23 6.88
CA SER A 12 -28.11 0.38 6.27
C SER A 12 -26.78 0.76 6.92
N LEU A 13 -26.41 0.03 7.98
CA LEU A 13 -25.03 -0.08 8.39
C LEU A 13 -24.34 -0.89 7.28
N GLU A 14 -24.12 -0.27 6.13
CA GLU A 14 -23.06 -0.74 5.23
C GLU A 14 -21.75 -0.42 5.94
N HIS A 15 -21.39 -1.28 6.89
CA HIS A 15 -19.99 -1.46 7.23
C HIS A 15 -19.34 -1.94 5.93
N ASN A 16 -18.36 -1.20 5.42
CA ASN A 16 -17.67 -1.51 4.17
C ASN A 16 -16.95 -2.86 4.30
N THR A 17 -17.67 -3.97 4.06
CA THR A 17 -17.19 -5.34 4.27
C THR A 17 -15.87 -5.60 3.55
N ALA A 18 -15.67 -4.99 2.37
CA ALA A 18 -14.43 -5.10 1.60
C ALA A 18 -13.24 -4.45 2.32
N SER A 19 -13.44 -3.32 2.99
CA SER A 19 -12.38 -2.69 3.79
C SER A 19 -12.04 -3.55 5.01
N THR A 20 -13.04 -4.09 5.70
CA THR A 20 -12.82 -4.97 6.86
C THR A 20 -12.07 -6.23 6.45
N GLU A 21 -12.49 -6.88 5.37
CA GLU A 21 -11.85 -8.10 4.86
C GLU A 21 -10.40 -7.83 4.41
N LEU A 22 -10.14 -6.71 3.74
CA LEU A 22 -8.78 -6.31 3.38
C LEU A 22 -7.91 -6.06 4.62
N MET A 23 -8.45 -5.38 5.64
CA MET A 23 -7.75 -5.14 6.90
C MET A 23 -7.45 -6.43 7.65
N ASP A 24 -8.37 -7.39 7.68
CA ASP A 24 -8.14 -8.69 8.30
C ASP A 24 -7.06 -9.48 7.57
N LEU A 25 -7.07 -9.47 6.23
CA LEU A 25 -6.05 -10.12 5.41
C LEU A 25 -4.68 -9.51 5.63
N LEU A 26 -4.59 -8.18 5.60
CA LEU A 26 -3.34 -7.45 5.80
C LEU A 26 -2.85 -7.53 7.24
N GLY A 27 -3.74 -7.49 8.24
CA GLY A 27 -3.40 -7.58 9.66
C GLY A 27 -2.77 -8.92 10.04
N ASN A 28 -3.22 -10.00 9.41
CA ASN A 28 -2.69 -11.34 9.62
C ASN A 28 -1.35 -11.61 8.90
N LEU A 29 -0.89 -10.70 8.04
CA LEU A 29 0.36 -10.86 7.29
C LEU A 29 1.57 -10.53 8.18
N SER A 30 2.31 -11.51 8.66
CA SER A 30 3.50 -11.25 9.50
C SER A 30 4.76 -11.00 8.66
N THR A 31 4.90 -11.76 7.58
CA THR A 31 6.01 -11.69 6.63
C THR A 31 5.49 -11.97 5.22
N TYR A 32 6.13 -11.39 4.22
CA TYR A 32 5.81 -11.62 2.83
C TYR A 32 7.05 -11.43 1.96
N ARG A 33 7.16 -12.25 0.91
CA ARG A 33 8.18 -12.11 -0.12
C ARG A 33 7.57 -12.46 -1.46
N ALA A 34 7.83 -11.64 -2.47
CA ALA A 34 7.46 -11.95 -3.84
C ALA A 34 8.41 -11.29 -4.83
N GLU A 35 8.40 -11.83 -6.04
CA GLU A 35 8.88 -11.16 -7.25
C GLU A 35 7.67 -10.46 -7.89
N PHE A 36 7.92 -9.33 -8.56
CA PHE A 36 6.89 -8.58 -9.25
C PHE A 36 7.33 -8.16 -10.66
N GLU A 37 6.32 -7.94 -11.50
CA GLU A 37 6.43 -7.21 -12.76
C GLU A 37 5.39 -6.08 -12.73
N GLN A 38 5.83 -4.84 -12.90
CA GLN A 38 4.98 -3.67 -13.02
C GLN A 38 5.02 -3.15 -14.46
N VAL A 39 3.85 -2.87 -15.02
CA VAL A 39 3.71 -2.33 -16.37
C VAL A 39 2.93 -1.02 -16.30
N THR A 40 3.58 0.08 -16.63
CA THR A 40 2.98 1.43 -16.70
C THR A 40 2.58 1.71 -18.15
N ARG A 41 1.33 2.16 -18.36
CA ARG A 41 0.78 2.52 -19.68
C ARG A 41 0.20 3.92 -19.67
N ASP A 42 0.19 4.56 -20.83
CA ASP A 42 -0.46 5.86 -21.01
C ASP A 42 -1.99 5.72 -21.17
N LEU A 43 -2.67 6.85 -21.40
CA LEU A 43 -4.13 6.87 -21.62
C LEU A 43 -4.57 6.15 -22.92
N GLY A 44 -3.67 6.02 -23.90
CA GLY A 44 -3.90 5.27 -25.14
C GLY A 44 -3.66 3.76 -24.99
N GLY A 45 -3.05 3.33 -23.89
CA GLY A 45 -2.67 1.94 -23.63
C GLY A 45 -1.26 1.58 -24.08
N ASP A 46 -0.50 2.55 -24.60
CA ASP A 46 0.88 2.34 -25.02
C ASP A 46 1.79 2.13 -23.81
N LEU A 47 2.80 1.27 -23.97
CA LEU A 47 3.75 0.95 -22.91
C LEU A 47 4.65 2.17 -22.62
N ILE A 48 4.58 2.68 -21.39
CA ILE A 48 5.52 3.70 -20.89
C ILE A 48 6.74 3.01 -20.29
N GLU A 49 6.51 2.03 -19.40
CA GLU A 49 7.59 1.40 -18.65
C GLU A 49 7.22 -0.01 -18.21
N ARG A 50 8.23 -0.88 -18.11
CA ARG A 50 8.13 -2.20 -17.51
C ARG A 50 9.24 -2.34 -16.48
N GLN A 51 8.88 -2.60 -15.23
CA GLN A 51 9.82 -2.80 -14.14
C GLN A 51 9.68 -4.22 -13.58
N VAL A 52 10.80 -4.84 -13.24
CA VAL A 52 10.81 -6.13 -12.54
C VAL A 52 11.59 -5.99 -11.24
N GLY A 53 11.20 -6.76 -10.23
CA GLY A 53 11.84 -6.63 -8.94
C GLY A 53 11.31 -7.56 -7.88
N ARG A 54 11.64 -7.22 -6.63
CA ARG A 54 11.34 -8.02 -5.44
C ARG A 54 10.82 -7.14 -4.32
N VAL A 55 9.87 -7.70 -3.59
CA VAL A 55 9.35 -7.12 -2.35
C VAL A 55 9.60 -8.09 -1.20
N VAL A 56 10.05 -7.55 -0.08
CA VAL A 56 10.19 -8.26 1.19
C VAL A 56 9.57 -7.42 2.28
N PHE A 57 8.62 -7.99 2.99
CA PHE A 57 7.92 -7.35 4.09
C PHE A 57 8.05 -8.18 5.36
N SER A 58 8.19 -7.48 6.48
CA SER A 58 8.07 -8.02 7.82
C SER A 58 7.45 -6.97 8.72
N ARG A 59 6.45 -7.36 9.50
CA ARG A 59 5.81 -6.47 10.49
C ARG A 59 6.83 -5.86 11.46
N ILE A 60 7.87 -6.61 11.82
CA ILE A 60 8.92 -6.19 12.78
C ILE A 60 10.06 -5.46 12.06
N ALA A 61 10.49 -5.96 10.89
CA ALA A 61 11.69 -5.44 10.25
C ALA A 61 11.43 -4.28 9.28
N GLY A 62 10.20 -4.14 8.78
CA GLY A 62 9.81 -3.15 7.78
C GLY A 62 9.64 -3.74 6.37
N LEU A 63 9.63 -2.87 5.38
CA LEU A 63 9.44 -3.19 3.97
C LEU A 63 10.70 -2.85 3.18
N ARG A 64 11.09 -3.75 2.27
CA ARG A 64 12.11 -3.54 1.25
C ARG A 64 11.47 -3.78 -0.12
N TRP A 65 11.48 -2.77 -0.96
CA TRP A 65 11.10 -2.87 -2.37
C TRP A 65 12.33 -2.62 -3.22
N GLN A 66 12.61 -3.51 -4.14
CA GLN A 66 13.78 -3.44 -5.00
C GLN A 66 13.33 -3.58 -6.45
N ILE A 67 13.67 -2.59 -7.26
CA ILE A 67 13.56 -2.63 -8.72
C ILE A 67 14.92 -3.08 -9.24
N ASP A 68 14.93 -4.18 -9.99
CA ASP A 68 16.14 -4.74 -10.59
C ASP A 68 16.36 -4.17 -12.01
N GLU A 69 15.29 -3.90 -12.76
CA GLU A 69 15.33 -3.31 -14.11
C GLU A 69 14.15 -2.35 -14.33
N PRO A 70 14.29 -1.30 -15.18
CA PRO A 70 15.49 -0.94 -15.93
C PRO A 70 16.48 -0.06 -15.15
N PHE A 71 16.00 0.66 -14.13
CA PHE A 71 16.81 1.52 -13.28
C PHE A 71 16.85 0.95 -11.88
N SER A 72 18.06 0.64 -11.41
CA SER A 72 18.27 -0.13 -10.18
C SER A 72 18.00 0.75 -8.96
N GLN A 73 16.91 0.45 -8.24
CA GLN A 73 16.50 1.23 -7.08
C GLN A 73 16.11 0.34 -5.90
N VAL A 74 16.51 0.75 -4.70
CA VAL A 74 16.17 0.08 -3.45
C VAL A 74 15.47 1.05 -2.52
N MET A 75 14.24 0.71 -2.16
CA MET A 75 13.43 1.44 -1.20
C MET A 75 13.30 0.62 0.08
N VAL A 76 13.64 1.22 1.23
CA VAL A 76 13.48 0.62 2.56
C VAL A 76 12.61 1.53 3.41
N ALA A 77 11.51 0.98 3.91
CA ALA A 77 10.58 1.69 4.78
C ALA A 77 10.60 1.04 6.17
N LYS A 78 11.04 1.80 7.19
CA LYS A 78 11.24 1.31 8.56
C LYS A 78 11.24 2.45 9.57
N ARG A 79 10.64 2.21 10.76
CA ARG A 79 10.64 3.16 11.90
C ARG A 79 10.15 4.57 11.51
N GLY A 80 9.15 4.66 10.64
CA GLY A 80 8.59 5.93 10.16
C GLY A 80 9.40 6.64 9.06
N GLY A 81 10.57 6.12 8.67
CA GLY A 81 11.37 6.66 7.57
C GLY A 81 11.26 5.83 6.30
N LEU A 82 11.39 6.50 5.15
CA LEU A 82 11.57 5.93 3.83
C LEU A 82 12.96 6.32 3.32
N TYR A 83 13.74 5.32 2.93
CA TYR A 83 15.09 5.46 2.39
C TYR A 83 15.08 4.94 0.96
N ILE A 84 15.41 5.78 -0.01
CA ILE A 84 15.43 5.43 -1.42
C ILE A 84 16.88 5.56 -1.89
N LEU A 85 17.48 4.43 -2.24
CA LEU A 85 18.80 4.35 -2.84
C LEU A 85 18.64 4.14 -4.34
N ASP A 86 19.03 5.13 -5.11
CA ASP A 86 19.25 5.03 -6.54
C ASP A 86 20.68 4.56 -6.78
N LEU A 87 20.85 3.35 -7.31
CA LEU A 87 22.16 2.73 -7.49
C LEU A 87 22.90 3.29 -8.71
N ASP A 88 22.16 3.76 -9.71
CA ASP A 88 22.74 4.30 -10.95
C ASP A 88 23.27 5.72 -10.74
N LEU A 89 22.59 6.49 -9.88
CA LEU A 89 23.00 7.84 -9.50
C LEU A 89 23.85 7.91 -8.23
N GLU A 90 24.09 6.78 -7.56
CA GLU A 90 24.75 6.68 -6.26
C GLU A 90 24.14 7.63 -5.21
N GLN A 91 22.81 7.79 -5.24
CA GLN A 91 22.10 8.80 -4.47
C GLN A 91 21.18 8.18 -3.41
N LEU A 92 21.27 8.70 -2.18
CA LEU A 92 20.34 8.37 -1.08
C LEU A 92 19.38 9.53 -0.84
N THR A 93 18.08 9.26 -0.99
CA THR A 93 16.99 10.16 -0.61
C THR A 93 16.33 9.65 0.67
N VAL A 94 16.07 10.54 1.63
CA VAL A 94 15.43 10.22 2.90
C VAL A 94 14.15 11.03 3.04
N ALA A 95 13.03 10.36 3.31
CA ALA A 95 11.73 10.98 3.52
C ALA A 95 11.05 10.44 4.78
N ASN A 96 10.10 11.20 5.31
CA ASN A 96 9.22 10.73 6.38
C ASN A 96 7.99 10.05 5.78
N LEU A 97 7.65 8.84 6.24
CA LEU A 97 6.45 8.14 5.76
C LEU A 97 5.16 8.91 6.07
N ARG A 98 5.15 9.73 7.13
CA ARG A 98 3.99 10.56 7.49
C ARG A 98 3.68 11.65 6.45
N ASP A 99 4.67 12.00 5.63
CA ASP A 99 4.51 12.98 4.55
C ASP A 99 3.97 12.31 3.26
N LEU A 100 3.83 10.97 3.26
CA LEU A 100 3.39 10.14 2.14
C LEU A 100 2.23 9.21 2.54
N PRO A 101 1.11 9.75 3.04
CA PRO A 101 0.03 8.96 3.66
C PRO A 101 -0.61 7.95 2.68
N ASP A 102 -0.68 8.29 1.39
CA ASP A 102 -1.33 7.45 0.37
C ASP A 102 -0.36 6.49 -0.34
N SER A 103 0.88 6.37 0.14
CA SER A 103 1.85 5.47 -0.48
C SER A 103 1.56 4.00 -0.18
N ALA A 104 1.82 3.11 -1.13
CA ALA A 104 1.75 1.66 -0.90
C ALA A 104 2.64 1.21 0.28
N PHE A 105 3.76 1.91 0.52
CA PHE A 105 4.63 1.70 1.67
C PHE A 105 3.94 2.03 2.99
N ALA A 106 3.26 3.17 3.06
CA ALA A 106 2.48 3.54 4.24
C ALA A 106 1.39 2.50 4.49
N LEU A 107 0.58 2.16 3.48
CA LEU A 107 -0.52 1.20 3.63
C LEU A 107 -0.06 -0.18 4.14
N LEU A 108 1.05 -0.71 3.62
CA LEU A 108 1.57 -2.02 4.06
C LEU A 108 2.19 -1.98 5.47
N LEU A 109 2.69 -0.82 5.89
CA LEU A 109 3.31 -0.62 7.21
C LEU A 109 2.34 -0.07 8.25
N MET A 110 1.14 0.35 7.84
CA MET A 110 0.06 0.69 8.76
C MET A 110 -0.25 -0.55 9.60
N ASP A 111 -0.41 -0.31 10.89
CA ASP A 111 -1.01 -1.30 11.76
C ASP A 111 -2.47 -1.42 11.34
N ALA A 112 -2.95 -2.64 11.11
CA ALA A 112 -4.37 -2.90 10.86
C ALA A 112 -5.20 -2.74 12.15
N SER A 113 -4.67 -2.05 13.16
CA SER A 113 -5.42 -1.63 14.33
C SER A 113 -6.43 -0.56 13.89
N LEU A 114 -7.72 -0.87 14.10
CA LEU A 114 -8.89 -0.06 13.76
C LEU A 114 -8.92 1.38 14.33
N GLU A 115 -7.86 1.84 15.00
CA GLU A 115 -7.79 3.17 15.63
C GLU A 115 -7.21 4.25 14.71
N SER A 116 -6.77 3.94 13.49
CA SER A 116 -6.18 4.94 12.58
C SER A 116 -7.04 5.37 11.39
N LEU A 117 -8.36 5.14 11.44
CA LEU A 117 -9.32 5.70 10.46
C LEU A 117 -10.27 6.70 11.11
#